data_AF-A0A067C7P7-F1
#
_entry.id   AF-A0A067C7P7-F1
#
_cell.length_a   1.000
_cell.length_b   1.000
_cell.length_c   1.000
_cell.angle_alpha   90.00
_cell.angle_beta   90.00
_cell.angle_gamma   90.00
#
_symmetry.space_group_name_H-M   'P 1'
#
loop_
_entity.id
_entity.type
_entity.pdbx_description
1 polymer ?
#
loop_
_entity_poly.entity_id
_entity_poly.type
_entity_poly.pdbx_seq_one_letter_code
_entity_poly.pdbx_strand_id
1 'polypeptide(L)'
;MTEARLRADRATLKERLKAATDENELLRLRCQQEKDHFSREYAQVEARLRIANTTLERSRKHVEATILERDVKIDQLQKHLDLQQQLIESYRKQSSTMYSTIIENGTDALKKSMRSSFSRSTHATNNQTDDDETSSVHARNDRDSDARIHALEQQVTKLFGQLEDERAEADAIAAHVDQQKAVNVKLLKTIKTLKRKLDESSERSSMEQMLTDLQGRFRKVSLEQESMSAALQEANDKLARASDEIATLQSDLAAKAAQLGEASATLTARDSEVQSLLQKIGKQDHYIADLEADYKTLGTPGLAHVQTSAVQQLQQQVGRKNEELAALELRIKQLEREKALTDTRIPPTIGDDNGDATLRLSLTDLDQLYTQALRVEHKAQVIASMVASFDDGGDLNALLHTLDDPVESPMLTSIPEGKQQLLMSLLAAQSTLDNMSDTFACTYAKNLGARCAMQ
;
A
#
# COMPACT_ATOMS: atom_id res chain seq x y z
N MET A 1 64.24 0.43 19.55
CA MET A 1 63.29 -0.38 20.35
C MET A 1 64.01 -1.60 20.92
N THR A 2 63.54 -2.18 22.03
CA THR A 2 64.07 -3.44 22.56
C THR A 2 63.41 -4.64 21.88
N GLU A 3 64.20 -5.69 21.61
CA GLU A 3 63.77 -6.89 20.88
C GLU A 3 62.63 -7.66 21.60
N ALA A 4 62.58 -7.58 22.94
CA ALA A 4 61.48 -8.14 23.74
C ALA A 4 60.12 -7.48 23.44
N ARG A 5 60.10 -6.17 23.16
CA ARG A 5 58.86 -5.44 22.84
C ARG A 5 58.28 -5.92 21.51
N LEU A 6 59.11 -6.03 20.47
CA LEU A 6 58.71 -6.60 19.18
C LEU A 6 58.17 -8.04 19.28
N ARG A 7 58.67 -8.86 20.23
CA ARG A 7 58.10 -10.21 20.48
C ARG A 7 56.70 -10.13 21.11
N ALA A 8 56.47 -9.22 22.05
CA ALA A 8 55.16 -8.99 22.67
C ALA A 8 54.14 -8.39 21.67
N ASP A 9 54.56 -7.40 20.88
CA ASP A 9 53.75 -6.78 19.83
C ASP A 9 53.35 -7.83 18.77
N ARG A 10 54.28 -8.71 18.37
CA ARG A 10 54.00 -9.84 17.46
C ARG A 10 53.09 -10.91 18.06
N ALA A 11 53.13 -11.13 19.38
CA ALA A 11 52.25 -12.07 20.07
C ALA A 11 50.80 -11.54 20.10
N THR A 12 50.62 -10.30 20.54
CA THR A 12 49.30 -9.65 20.58
C THR A 12 48.69 -9.43 19.19
N LEU A 13 49.50 -9.17 18.15
CA LEU A 13 49.04 -9.17 16.76
C LEU A 13 48.54 -10.54 16.31
N LYS A 14 49.22 -11.64 16.66
CA LYS A 14 48.73 -13.01 16.36
C LYS A 14 47.42 -13.32 17.08
N GLU A 15 47.30 -12.91 18.33
CA GLU A 15 46.10 -13.14 19.15
C GLU A 15 44.90 -12.35 18.61
N ARG A 16 45.09 -11.07 18.25
CA ARG A 16 44.07 -10.26 17.56
C ARG A 16 43.68 -10.82 16.20
N LEU A 17 44.66 -11.27 15.39
CA LEU A 17 44.38 -11.90 14.10
C LEU A 17 43.53 -13.16 14.27
N LYS A 18 43.83 -13.99 15.27
CA LYS A 18 43.04 -15.19 15.57
C LYS A 18 41.63 -14.83 16.06
N ALA A 19 41.49 -13.89 16.98
CA ALA A 19 40.17 -13.44 17.44
C ALA A 19 39.31 -12.95 16.26
N ALA A 20 39.89 -12.21 15.32
CA ALA A 20 39.20 -11.75 14.12
C ALA A 20 38.83 -12.89 13.14
N THR A 21 39.63 -13.95 13.02
CA THR A 21 39.23 -15.14 12.23
C THR A 21 38.12 -15.92 12.91
N ASP A 22 38.23 -16.15 14.21
CA ASP A 22 37.27 -16.90 15.01
C ASP A 22 35.89 -16.16 15.03
N GLU A 23 35.89 -14.83 15.06
CA GLU A 23 34.68 -13.98 14.93
C GLU A 23 34.09 -14.02 13.51
N ASN A 24 34.92 -13.98 12.46
CA ASN A 24 34.45 -14.04 11.07
C ASN A 24 33.80 -15.40 10.74
N GLU A 25 34.35 -16.51 11.24
CA GLU A 25 33.71 -17.82 11.14
C GLU A 25 32.36 -17.87 11.89
N LEU A 26 32.28 -17.25 13.08
CA LEU A 26 31.03 -17.11 13.85
C LEU A 26 29.96 -16.27 13.15
N LEU A 27 30.35 -15.25 12.38
CA LEU A 27 29.45 -14.49 11.51
C LEU A 27 29.00 -15.33 10.32
N ARG A 28 29.94 -16.01 9.64
CA ARG A 28 29.63 -16.87 8.48
C ARG A 28 28.67 -18.01 8.84
N LEU A 29 28.83 -18.59 10.04
CA LEU A 29 27.92 -19.62 10.57
C LEU A 29 26.52 -19.07 10.86
N ARG A 30 26.40 -17.84 11.42
CA ARG A 30 25.10 -17.19 11.64
C ARG A 30 24.38 -16.89 10.32
N CYS A 31 25.04 -16.25 9.36
CA CYS A 31 24.43 -15.96 8.06
C CYS A 31 24.02 -17.25 7.29
N GLN A 32 24.76 -18.35 7.46
CA GLN A 32 24.36 -19.65 6.91
C GLN A 32 23.12 -20.22 7.63
N GLN A 33 23.06 -20.15 8.97
CA GLN A 33 21.87 -20.58 9.74
C GLN A 33 20.62 -19.76 9.41
N GLU A 34 20.76 -18.44 9.24
CA GLU A 34 19.69 -17.52 8.82
C GLU A 34 19.19 -17.86 7.40
N LYS A 35 20.11 -18.08 6.46
CA LYS A 35 19.80 -18.53 5.10
C LYS A 35 19.08 -19.88 5.09
N ASP A 36 19.52 -20.83 5.93
CA ASP A 36 18.89 -22.14 6.04
C ASP A 36 17.54 -22.08 6.79
N HIS A 37 17.31 -21.09 7.66
CA HIS A 37 16.01 -20.79 8.25
C HIS A 37 15.04 -20.26 7.18
N PHE A 38 15.42 -19.18 6.51
CA PHE A 38 14.63 -18.54 5.45
C PHE A 38 14.29 -19.52 4.31
N SER A 39 15.23 -20.37 3.91
CA SER A 39 15.01 -21.39 2.88
C SER A 39 13.95 -22.43 3.29
N ARG A 40 13.89 -22.80 4.58
CA ARG A 40 12.86 -23.72 5.12
C ARG A 40 11.49 -23.04 5.22
N GLU A 41 11.44 -21.79 5.68
CA GLU A 41 10.19 -21.02 5.74
C GLU A 41 9.62 -20.74 4.36
N TYR A 42 10.45 -20.32 3.40
CA TYR A 42 10.07 -20.15 2.00
C TYR A 42 9.50 -21.44 1.42
N ALA A 43 10.17 -22.58 1.60
CA ALA A 43 9.67 -23.88 1.14
C ALA A 43 8.33 -24.26 1.81
N GLN A 44 8.12 -23.92 3.08
CA GLN A 44 6.85 -24.16 3.78
C GLN A 44 5.72 -23.26 3.23
N VAL A 45 5.99 -21.99 2.96
CA VAL A 45 5.04 -21.06 2.34
C VAL A 45 4.70 -21.50 0.90
N GLU A 46 5.70 -21.87 0.12
CA GLU A 46 5.53 -22.38 -1.25
C GLU A 46 4.70 -23.68 -1.27
N ALA A 47 4.93 -24.60 -0.32
CA ALA A 47 4.11 -25.80 -0.16
C ALA A 47 2.65 -25.47 0.22
N ARG A 48 2.41 -24.51 1.13
CA ARG A 48 1.07 -24.03 1.47
C ARG A 48 0.37 -23.41 0.26
N LEU A 49 1.07 -22.59 -0.53
CA LEU A 49 0.56 -21.99 -1.77
C LEU A 49 0.18 -23.05 -2.81
N ARG A 50 1.00 -24.09 -3.01
CA ARG A 50 0.64 -25.24 -3.87
C ARG A 50 -0.63 -25.93 -3.39
N ILE A 51 -0.77 -26.23 -2.10
CA ILE A 51 -1.95 -26.87 -1.52
C ILE A 51 -3.20 -26.00 -1.71
N ALA A 52 -3.10 -24.69 -1.44
CA ALA A 52 -4.19 -23.73 -1.65
C ALA A 52 -4.61 -23.69 -3.13
N ASN A 53 -3.65 -23.56 -4.06
CA ASN A 53 -3.94 -23.49 -5.49
C ASN A 53 -4.62 -24.77 -6.02
N THR A 54 -4.16 -25.97 -5.65
CA THR A 54 -4.87 -27.21 -6.03
C THR A 54 -6.28 -27.32 -5.45
N THR A 55 -6.58 -26.59 -4.36
CA THR A 55 -7.89 -26.58 -3.72
C THR A 55 -8.82 -25.57 -4.39
N LEU A 56 -8.30 -24.40 -4.78
CA LEU A 56 -9.01 -23.43 -5.64
C LEU A 56 -9.35 -24.05 -7.00
N GLU A 57 -8.40 -24.72 -7.64
CA GLU A 57 -8.60 -25.38 -8.95
C GLU A 57 -9.63 -26.52 -8.88
N ARG A 58 -9.73 -27.23 -7.74
CA ARG A 58 -10.81 -28.21 -7.48
C ARG A 58 -12.16 -27.53 -7.27
N SER A 59 -12.21 -26.45 -6.50
CA SER A 59 -13.43 -25.65 -6.25
C SER A 59 -13.97 -25.06 -7.56
N ARG A 60 -13.09 -24.44 -8.35
CA ARG A 60 -13.39 -23.89 -9.68
C ARG A 60 -14.06 -24.93 -10.59
N LYS A 61 -13.47 -26.11 -10.74
CA LYS A 61 -14.03 -27.18 -11.60
C LYS A 61 -15.39 -27.68 -11.11
N HIS A 62 -15.65 -27.68 -9.80
CA HIS A 62 -16.96 -28.00 -9.26
C HIS A 62 -18.00 -26.90 -9.57
N VAL A 63 -17.61 -25.62 -9.50
CA VAL A 63 -18.47 -24.49 -9.90
C VAL A 63 -18.75 -24.50 -11.40
N GLU A 64 -17.73 -24.68 -12.25
CA GLU A 64 -17.88 -24.79 -13.71
C GLU A 64 -18.83 -25.93 -14.10
N ALA A 65 -18.68 -27.12 -13.49
CA ALA A 65 -19.60 -28.24 -13.71
C ALA A 65 -21.03 -27.96 -13.21
N THR A 66 -21.18 -27.24 -12.09
CA THR A 66 -22.50 -26.86 -11.54
C THR A 66 -23.20 -25.84 -12.44
N ILE A 67 -22.47 -24.88 -13.02
CA ILE A 67 -23.02 -23.91 -13.97
C ILE A 67 -23.57 -24.64 -15.20
N LEU A 68 -22.78 -25.53 -15.81
CA LEU A 68 -23.21 -26.34 -16.97
C LEU A 68 -24.45 -27.20 -16.67
N GLU A 69 -24.57 -27.77 -15.46
CA GLU A 69 -25.78 -28.50 -15.02
C GLU A 69 -27.01 -27.58 -14.97
N ARG A 70 -26.84 -26.33 -14.54
CA ARG A 70 -27.93 -25.33 -14.45
C ARG A 70 -28.30 -24.78 -15.82
N ASP A 71 -27.35 -24.53 -16.70
CA ASP A 71 -27.61 -24.09 -18.07
C ASP A 71 -28.44 -25.13 -18.83
N VAL A 72 -28.06 -26.41 -18.76
CA VAL A 72 -28.85 -27.53 -19.33
C VAL A 72 -30.26 -27.60 -18.75
N LYS A 73 -30.44 -27.26 -17.47
CA LYS A 73 -31.77 -27.22 -16.82
C LYS A 73 -32.59 -25.99 -17.24
N ILE A 74 -31.95 -24.84 -17.43
CA ILE A 74 -32.59 -23.62 -17.99
C ILE A 74 -33.08 -23.92 -19.40
N ASP A 75 -32.26 -24.56 -20.23
CA ASP A 75 -32.58 -25.00 -21.58
C ASP A 75 -33.81 -25.92 -21.64
N GLN A 76 -33.94 -26.85 -20.67
CA GLN A 76 -35.09 -27.73 -20.54
C GLN A 76 -36.36 -26.97 -20.10
N LEU A 77 -36.23 -26.04 -19.16
CA LEU A 77 -37.34 -25.21 -18.69
C LEU A 77 -37.83 -24.25 -19.78
N GLN A 78 -36.93 -23.66 -20.56
CA GLN A 78 -37.28 -22.79 -21.69
C GLN A 78 -38.06 -23.56 -22.75
N LYS A 79 -37.57 -24.74 -23.18
CA LYS A 79 -38.30 -25.61 -24.13
C LYS A 79 -39.69 -26.01 -23.64
N HIS A 80 -39.87 -26.19 -22.33
CA HIS A 80 -41.18 -26.46 -21.73
C HIS A 80 -42.08 -25.21 -21.69
N LEU A 81 -41.54 -24.02 -21.41
CA LEU A 81 -42.27 -22.75 -21.49
C LEU A 81 -42.71 -22.46 -22.93
N ASP A 82 -41.83 -22.62 -23.91
CA ASP A 82 -42.13 -22.44 -25.34
C ASP A 82 -43.26 -23.36 -25.79
N LEU A 83 -43.24 -24.63 -25.36
CA LEU A 83 -44.29 -25.61 -25.65
C LEU A 83 -45.63 -25.23 -25.00
N GLN A 84 -45.64 -24.79 -23.74
CA GLN A 84 -46.87 -24.32 -23.10
C GLN A 84 -47.40 -23.02 -23.74
N GLN A 85 -46.52 -22.13 -24.16
CA GLN A 85 -46.90 -20.89 -24.85
C GLN A 85 -47.50 -21.20 -26.23
N GLN A 86 -46.93 -22.14 -27.00
CA GLN A 86 -47.53 -22.63 -28.25
C GLN A 86 -48.91 -23.27 -28.04
N LEU A 87 -49.12 -23.99 -26.93
CA LEU A 87 -50.41 -24.58 -26.57
C LEU A 87 -51.45 -23.51 -26.17
N ILE A 88 -51.05 -22.47 -25.44
CA ILE A 88 -51.91 -21.32 -25.16
C ILE A 88 -52.27 -20.58 -26.46
N GLU A 89 -51.31 -20.45 -27.38
CA GLU A 89 -51.49 -19.80 -28.68
C GLU A 89 -52.46 -20.59 -29.59
N SER A 90 -52.43 -21.93 -29.55
CA SER A 90 -53.35 -22.77 -30.31
C SER A 90 -54.77 -22.72 -29.73
N TYR A 91 -54.94 -22.75 -28.41
CA TYR A 91 -56.26 -22.57 -27.79
C TYR A 91 -56.84 -21.17 -28.02
N ARG A 92 -56.01 -20.11 -28.01
CA ARG A 92 -56.42 -18.74 -28.40
C ARG A 92 -56.93 -18.69 -29.84
N LYS A 93 -56.20 -19.31 -30.77
CA LYS A 93 -56.61 -19.41 -32.19
C LYS A 93 -57.90 -20.21 -32.35
N GLN A 94 -58.02 -21.38 -31.72
CA GLN A 94 -59.25 -22.19 -31.75
C GLN A 94 -60.46 -21.41 -31.21
N SER A 95 -60.29 -20.72 -30.09
CA SER A 95 -61.32 -19.87 -29.49
C SER A 95 -61.75 -18.74 -30.44
N SER A 96 -60.78 -18.02 -31.02
CA SER A 96 -61.03 -16.97 -32.01
C SER A 96 -61.79 -17.50 -33.24
N THR A 97 -61.38 -18.65 -33.80
CA THR A 97 -62.09 -19.30 -34.90
C THR A 97 -63.53 -19.66 -34.52
N MET A 98 -63.77 -20.23 -33.34
CA MET A 98 -65.13 -20.53 -32.89
C MET A 98 -66.00 -19.28 -32.77
N TYR A 99 -65.48 -18.19 -32.21
CA TYR A 99 -66.22 -16.92 -32.14
C TYR A 99 -66.53 -16.36 -33.53
N SER A 100 -65.58 -16.38 -34.47
CA SER A 100 -65.82 -15.97 -35.87
C SER A 100 -66.92 -16.81 -36.51
N THR A 101 -66.84 -18.15 -36.42
CA THR A 101 -67.84 -19.05 -37.00
C THR A 101 -69.22 -18.93 -36.33
N ILE A 102 -69.29 -18.60 -35.03
CA ILE A 102 -70.56 -18.30 -34.33
C ILE A 102 -71.14 -16.97 -34.84
N ILE A 103 -70.32 -15.94 -35.05
CA ILE A 103 -70.76 -14.64 -35.58
C ILE A 103 -71.27 -14.79 -37.03
N GLU A 104 -70.52 -15.47 -37.91
CA GLU A 104 -70.89 -15.72 -39.30
C GLU A 104 -72.24 -16.45 -39.39
N ASN A 105 -72.35 -17.63 -38.78
CA ASN A 105 -73.59 -18.42 -38.75
C ASN A 105 -74.73 -17.68 -38.04
N GLY A 106 -74.44 -16.89 -37.00
CA GLY A 106 -75.42 -16.06 -36.32
C GLY A 106 -76.02 -15.00 -37.23
N THR A 107 -75.20 -14.30 -38.03
CA THR A 107 -75.71 -13.29 -38.98
C THR A 107 -76.54 -13.94 -40.09
N ASP A 108 -76.17 -15.12 -40.58
CA ASP A 108 -76.93 -15.82 -41.62
C ASP A 108 -78.23 -16.45 -41.09
N ALA A 109 -78.22 -16.97 -39.86
CA ALA A 109 -79.45 -17.39 -39.17
C ALA A 109 -80.41 -16.21 -38.99
N LEU A 110 -79.91 -15.01 -38.63
CA LEU A 110 -80.73 -13.81 -38.51
C LEU A 110 -81.33 -13.39 -39.86
N LYS A 111 -80.53 -13.35 -40.94
CA LYS A 111 -80.98 -13.07 -42.32
C LYS A 111 -82.05 -14.07 -42.79
N LYS A 112 -81.92 -15.34 -42.40
CA LYS A 112 -82.86 -16.42 -42.77
C LYS A 112 -84.16 -16.34 -41.97
N SER A 113 -84.09 -16.06 -40.67
CA SER A 113 -85.25 -15.81 -39.81
C SER A 113 -86.08 -14.61 -40.30
N MET A 114 -85.43 -13.50 -40.65
CA MET A 114 -86.06 -12.29 -41.20
C MET A 114 -86.80 -12.51 -42.54
N ARG A 115 -86.57 -13.64 -43.23
CA ARG A 115 -87.32 -14.05 -44.44
C ARG A 115 -88.47 -15.03 -44.17
N SER A 116 -88.59 -15.56 -42.95
CA SER A 116 -89.56 -16.62 -42.61
C SER A 116 -90.87 -16.11 -42.01
N SER A 117 -90.89 -14.90 -41.45
CA SER A 117 -91.98 -14.40 -40.58
C SER A 117 -93.24 -13.89 -41.31
N PHE A 118 -93.39 -14.15 -42.62
CA PHE A 118 -94.34 -13.44 -43.48
C PHE A 118 -95.37 -14.35 -44.18
N SER A 119 -96.04 -15.25 -43.41
CA SER A 119 -97.18 -16.03 -43.91
C SER A 119 -98.09 -16.62 -42.82
N ARG A 120 -99.35 -16.13 -42.79
CA ARG A 120 -100.62 -16.90 -42.90
C ARG A 120 -100.98 -17.97 -41.82
N SER A 121 -102.24 -18.32 -41.55
CA SER A 121 -103.50 -17.57 -41.34
C SER A 121 -104.56 -18.51 -40.71
N THR A 122 -105.59 -17.93 -40.11
CA THR A 122 -106.84 -18.48 -39.52
C THR A 122 -107.48 -19.75 -40.10
N HIS A 123 -108.11 -20.58 -39.26
CA HIS A 123 -109.35 -21.35 -39.57
C HIS A 123 -110.11 -21.81 -38.29
N ALA A 124 -111.38 -22.26 -38.42
CA ALA A 124 -112.30 -22.61 -37.32
C ALA A 124 -113.47 -23.56 -37.72
N THR A 125 -114.02 -24.31 -36.75
CA THR A 125 -115.31 -25.09 -36.73
C THR A 125 -115.70 -25.38 -35.26
N ASN A 126 -116.92 -25.42 -34.72
CA ASN A 126 -118.34 -25.43 -35.17
C ASN A 126 -119.04 -26.82 -35.27
N ASN A 127 -120.12 -27.03 -34.50
CA ASN A 127 -121.38 -27.83 -34.67
C ASN A 127 -121.99 -28.13 -33.26
N GLN A 128 -123.29 -27.92 -32.91
CA GLN A 128 -124.60 -28.51 -33.33
C GLN A 128 -124.86 -29.94 -32.78
N THR A 129 -126.06 -30.38 -32.32
CA THR A 129 -127.50 -29.92 -32.35
C THR A 129 -128.15 -29.95 -30.94
N ASP A 130 -129.31 -29.35 -30.60
CA ASP A 130 -130.76 -29.60 -30.93
C ASP A 130 -131.24 -31.06 -30.61
N ASP A 131 -132.44 -31.38 -30.06
CA ASP A 131 -133.74 -30.66 -29.94
C ASP A 131 -134.65 -31.15 -28.74
N ASP A 132 -135.94 -30.73 -28.64
CA ASP A 132 -136.83 -30.73 -27.42
C ASP A 132 -138.03 -31.77 -27.35
N GLU A 133 -138.92 -31.62 -26.35
CA GLU A 133 -140.31 -32.11 -26.14
C GLU A 133 -140.64 -33.42 -25.34
N THR A 134 -141.94 -33.62 -25.00
CA THR A 134 -142.37 -34.19 -23.70
C THR A 134 -143.57 -35.18 -23.67
N SER A 135 -143.54 -36.07 -22.65
CA SER A 135 -144.67 -36.74 -21.95
C SER A 135 -145.47 -37.89 -22.61
N SER A 136 -145.60 -39.02 -21.88
CA SER A 136 -146.71 -40.01 -21.89
C SER A 136 -146.35 -41.22 -20.99
N VAL A 137 -146.28 -41.06 -19.67
CA VAL A 137 -147.38 -41.37 -18.72
C VAL A 137 -147.68 -42.88 -18.54
N HIS A 138 -146.93 -43.50 -17.63
CA HIS A 138 -147.43 -44.42 -16.59
C HIS A 138 -147.91 -45.84 -16.97
N ALA A 139 -147.61 -46.34 -18.17
CA ALA A 139 -147.70 -47.79 -18.49
C ALA A 139 -146.43 -48.39 -19.13
N ARG A 140 -145.44 -47.57 -19.49
CA ARG A 140 -144.09 -48.02 -19.87
C ARG A 140 -143.07 -47.92 -18.73
N ASN A 141 -143.40 -47.15 -17.68
CA ASN A 141 -142.49 -46.75 -16.61
C ASN A 141 -141.66 -47.90 -16.04
N ASP A 142 -142.21 -49.11 -15.86
CA ASP A 142 -141.46 -50.23 -15.25
C ASP A 142 -140.40 -50.82 -16.19
N ARG A 143 -140.66 -50.88 -17.51
CA ARG A 143 -139.66 -51.34 -18.50
C ARG A 143 -138.63 -50.26 -18.82
N ASP A 144 -139.06 -49.01 -18.85
CA ASP A 144 -138.16 -47.87 -19.01
C ASP A 144 -137.33 -47.64 -17.72
N SER A 145 -137.86 -48.00 -16.53
CA SER A 145 -137.08 -48.02 -15.29
C SER A 145 -136.11 -49.18 -15.25
N ASP A 146 -136.49 -50.40 -15.64
CA ASP A 146 -135.56 -51.54 -15.73
C ASP A 146 -134.43 -51.26 -16.72
N ALA A 147 -134.74 -50.69 -17.89
CA ALA A 147 -133.74 -50.27 -18.86
C ALA A 147 -132.82 -49.17 -18.31
N ARG A 148 -133.37 -48.21 -17.55
CA ARG A 148 -132.60 -47.14 -16.88
C ARG A 148 -131.78 -47.67 -15.70
N ILE A 149 -132.25 -48.69 -14.98
CA ILE A 149 -131.54 -49.39 -13.92
C ILE A 149 -130.35 -50.13 -14.53
N HIS A 150 -130.54 -50.93 -15.59
CA HIS A 150 -129.43 -51.55 -16.31
C HIS A 150 -128.43 -50.53 -16.89
N ALA A 151 -128.90 -49.37 -17.38
CA ALA A 151 -128.00 -48.30 -17.83
C ALA A 151 -127.18 -47.70 -16.67
N LEU A 152 -127.81 -47.51 -15.50
CA LEU A 152 -127.14 -47.08 -14.27
C LEU A 152 -126.19 -48.15 -13.72
N GLU A 153 -126.52 -49.45 -13.80
CA GLU A 153 -125.65 -50.57 -13.41
C GLU A 153 -124.40 -50.65 -14.31
N GLN A 154 -124.57 -50.46 -15.63
CA GLN A 154 -123.45 -50.36 -16.57
C GLN A 154 -122.60 -49.12 -16.28
N GLN A 155 -123.22 -47.99 -15.95
CA GLN A 155 -122.51 -46.77 -15.54
C GLN A 155 -121.76 -46.97 -14.21
N VAL A 156 -122.35 -47.66 -13.24
CA VAL A 156 -121.73 -48.00 -11.95
C VAL A 156 -120.57 -48.98 -12.15
N THR A 157 -120.72 -50.01 -12.97
CA THR A 157 -119.63 -50.93 -13.35
C THR A 157 -118.48 -50.17 -14.02
N LYS A 158 -118.80 -49.25 -14.93
CA LYS A 158 -117.80 -48.40 -15.60
C LYS A 158 -117.09 -47.48 -14.60
N LEU A 159 -117.82 -46.85 -13.69
CA LEU A 159 -117.25 -45.99 -12.64
C LEU A 159 -116.40 -46.79 -11.65
N PHE A 160 -116.76 -48.04 -11.33
CA PHE A 160 -115.91 -48.92 -10.53
C PHE A 160 -114.61 -49.27 -11.27
N GLY A 161 -114.67 -49.62 -12.55
CA GLY A 161 -113.47 -49.84 -13.36
C GLY A 161 -112.56 -48.60 -13.39
N GLN A 162 -113.13 -47.42 -13.67
CA GLN A 162 -112.37 -46.16 -13.64
C GLN A 162 -111.78 -45.85 -12.26
N LEU A 163 -112.46 -46.20 -11.17
CA LEU A 163 -112.00 -46.02 -9.79
C LEU A 163 -110.93 -47.05 -9.38
N GLU A 164 -110.92 -48.24 -9.99
CA GLU A 164 -109.83 -49.22 -9.88
C GLU A 164 -108.60 -48.80 -10.70
N ASP A 165 -108.80 -48.27 -11.92
CA ASP A 165 -107.75 -47.67 -12.75
C ASP A 165 -107.11 -46.45 -12.05
N GLU A 166 -107.90 -45.51 -11.54
CA GLU A 166 -107.42 -44.34 -10.78
C GLU A 166 -106.64 -44.74 -9.52
N ARG A 167 -107.01 -45.85 -8.85
CA ARG A 167 -106.26 -46.40 -7.72
C ARG A 167 -104.92 -46.99 -8.15
N ALA A 168 -104.89 -47.74 -9.25
CA ALA A 168 -103.66 -48.29 -9.81
C ALA A 168 -102.69 -47.18 -10.26
N GLU A 169 -103.20 -46.10 -10.87
CA GLU A 169 -102.40 -44.91 -11.19
C GLU A 169 -101.90 -44.19 -9.92
N ALA A 170 -102.73 -44.04 -8.89
CA ALA A 170 -102.33 -43.44 -7.62
C ALA A 170 -101.21 -44.23 -6.91
N ASP A 171 -101.30 -45.55 -6.86
CA ASP A 171 -100.26 -46.43 -6.31
C ASP A 171 -98.96 -46.37 -7.13
N ALA A 172 -99.05 -46.29 -8.47
CA ALA A 172 -97.90 -46.11 -9.35
C ALA A 172 -97.21 -44.74 -9.13
N ILE A 173 -97.99 -43.67 -8.94
CA ILE A 173 -97.48 -42.34 -8.59
C ILE A 173 -96.81 -42.36 -7.21
N ALA A 174 -97.40 -43.02 -6.22
CA ALA A 174 -96.81 -43.17 -4.88
C ALA A 174 -95.44 -43.90 -4.93
N ALA A 175 -95.36 -45.00 -5.69
CA ALA A 175 -94.11 -45.73 -5.89
C ALA A 175 -93.03 -44.87 -6.59
N HIS A 176 -93.40 -44.09 -7.61
CA HIS A 176 -92.48 -43.15 -8.27
C HIS A 176 -91.98 -42.05 -7.31
N VAL A 177 -92.87 -41.50 -6.48
CA VAL A 177 -92.51 -40.50 -5.46
C VAL A 177 -91.51 -41.06 -4.43
N ASP A 178 -91.68 -42.31 -3.98
CA ASP A 178 -90.73 -42.95 -3.06
C ASP A 178 -89.39 -43.30 -3.72
N GLN A 179 -89.39 -43.72 -5.00
CA GLN A 179 -88.18 -43.84 -5.79
C GLN A 179 -87.44 -42.49 -5.90
N GLN A 180 -88.16 -41.39 -6.12
CA GLN A 180 -87.61 -40.04 -6.20
C GLN A 180 -87.03 -39.58 -4.84
N LYS A 181 -87.70 -39.86 -3.72
CA LYS A 181 -87.15 -39.63 -2.36
C LYS A 181 -85.84 -40.40 -2.17
N ALA A 182 -85.77 -41.67 -2.58
CA ALA A 182 -84.57 -42.49 -2.47
C ALA A 182 -83.39 -41.97 -3.32
N VAL A 183 -83.67 -41.44 -4.53
CA VAL A 183 -82.67 -40.76 -5.37
C VAL A 183 -82.20 -39.45 -4.71
N ASN A 184 -83.11 -38.63 -4.20
CA ASN A 184 -82.77 -37.38 -3.52
C ASN A 184 -81.90 -37.61 -2.27
N VAL A 185 -82.15 -38.68 -1.49
CA VAL A 185 -81.29 -39.06 -0.35
C VAL A 185 -79.88 -39.47 -0.81
N LYS A 186 -79.74 -40.17 -1.94
CA LYS A 186 -78.42 -40.51 -2.53
C LYS A 186 -77.69 -39.25 -2.99
N LEU A 187 -78.39 -38.34 -3.69
CA LEU A 187 -77.83 -37.06 -4.16
C LEU A 187 -77.40 -36.16 -2.98
N LEU A 188 -78.19 -36.08 -1.92
CA LEU A 188 -77.83 -35.30 -0.73
C LEU A 188 -76.58 -35.86 -0.03
N LYS A 189 -76.40 -37.19 -0.03
CA LYS A 189 -75.18 -37.83 0.47
C LYS A 189 -73.97 -37.48 -0.41
N THR A 190 -74.07 -37.60 -1.74
CA THR A 190 -72.95 -37.24 -2.63
C THR A 190 -72.60 -35.75 -2.57
N ILE A 191 -73.58 -34.85 -2.46
CA ILE A 191 -73.34 -33.41 -2.25
C ILE A 191 -72.61 -33.18 -0.91
N LYS A 192 -73.00 -33.84 0.19
CA LYS A 192 -72.27 -33.73 1.47
C LYS A 192 -70.84 -34.25 1.38
N THR A 193 -70.60 -35.37 0.67
CA THR A 193 -69.24 -35.89 0.44
C THR A 193 -68.40 -34.97 -0.45
N LEU A 194 -68.99 -34.40 -1.50
CA LEU A 194 -68.30 -33.45 -2.39
C LEU A 194 -67.99 -32.14 -1.67
N LYS A 195 -68.92 -31.60 -0.88
CA LYS A 195 -68.66 -30.42 -0.05
C LYS A 195 -67.52 -30.70 0.94
N ARG A 196 -67.58 -31.81 1.68
CA ARG A 196 -66.50 -32.18 2.62
C ARG A 196 -65.14 -32.28 1.91
N LYS A 197 -65.07 -32.89 0.72
CA LYS A 197 -63.84 -32.94 -0.08
C LYS A 197 -63.37 -31.57 -0.59
N LEU A 198 -64.31 -30.66 -0.87
CA LEU A 198 -63.99 -29.28 -1.26
C LEU A 198 -63.40 -28.52 -0.05
N ASP A 199 -64.06 -28.61 1.11
CA ASP A 199 -63.62 -28.03 2.38
C ASP A 199 -62.21 -28.56 2.75
N GLU A 200 -62.01 -29.90 2.75
CA GLU A 200 -60.70 -30.57 2.94
C GLU A 200 -59.65 -30.17 1.88
N SER A 201 -60.05 -29.70 0.69
CA SER A 201 -59.15 -29.19 -0.35
C SER A 201 -58.88 -27.68 -0.26
N SER A 202 -59.69 -26.97 0.54
CA SER A 202 -59.49 -25.57 0.94
C SER A 202 -58.62 -25.46 2.19
N GLU A 203 -58.61 -26.50 3.05
CA GLU A 203 -57.60 -26.75 4.09
C GLU A 203 -56.19 -27.06 3.52
N ARG A 204 -55.91 -26.67 2.27
CA ARG A 204 -54.57 -26.51 1.68
C ARG A 204 -53.76 -25.37 2.32
N SER A 205 -53.91 -25.18 3.62
CA SER A 205 -52.97 -24.46 4.50
C SER A 205 -51.52 -24.88 4.20
N SER A 206 -51.27 -26.15 3.84
CA SER A 206 -49.97 -26.63 3.34
C SER A 206 -49.36 -25.76 2.21
N MET A 207 -50.16 -25.24 1.26
CA MET A 207 -49.65 -24.38 0.18
C MET A 207 -49.31 -22.97 0.68
N GLU A 208 -50.18 -22.38 1.51
CA GLU A 208 -49.95 -21.06 2.12
C GLU A 208 -48.77 -21.09 3.10
N GLN A 209 -48.61 -22.18 3.84
CA GLN A 209 -47.49 -22.45 4.73
C GLN A 209 -46.19 -22.66 3.95
N MET A 210 -46.20 -23.39 2.83
CA MET A 210 -45.04 -23.50 1.93
C MET A 210 -44.67 -22.15 1.29
N LEU A 211 -45.66 -21.34 0.90
CA LEU A 211 -45.41 -19.97 0.39
C LEU A 211 -44.81 -19.07 1.49
N THR A 212 -45.29 -19.18 2.72
CA THR A 212 -44.77 -18.42 3.88
C THR A 212 -43.34 -18.83 4.22
N ASP A 213 -43.03 -20.14 4.24
CA ASP A 213 -41.68 -20.66 4.43
C ASP A 213 -40.73 -20.23 3.29
N LEU A 214 -41.18 -20.32 2.03
CA LEU A 214 -40.43 -19.80 0.88
C LEU A 214 -40.14 -18.30 1.01
N GLN A 215 -41.13 -17.48 1.36
CA GLN A 215 -40.95 -16.05 1.58
C GLN A 215 -39.96 -15.76 2.73
N GLY A 216 -40.03 -16.52 3.83
CA GLY A 216 -39.08 -16.44 4.93
C GLY A 216 -37.64 -16.79 4.51
N ARG A 217 -37.48 -17.86 3.73
CA ARG A 217 -36.18 -18.27 3.16
C ARG A 217 -35.63 -17.23 2.18
N PHE A 218 -36.45 -16.72 1.26
CA PHE A 218 -36.05 -15.65 0.34
C PHE A 218 -35.60 -14.39 1.09
N ARG A 219 -36.35 -13.97 2.11
CA ARG A 219 -35.98 -12.80 2.92
C ARG A 219 -34.67 -13.02 3.69
N LYS A 220 -34.46 -14.23 4.23
CA LYS A 220 -33.20 -14.61 4.88
C LYS A 220 -32.02 -14.54 3.89
N VAL A 221 -32.18 -15.14 2.70
CA VAL A 221 -31.12 -15.14 1.67
C VAL A 221 -30.81 -13.73 1.16
N SER A 222 -31.80 -12.85 1.03
CA SER A 222 -31.58 -11.42 0.70
C SER A 222 -30.70 -10.74 1.75
N LEU A 223 -31.02 -10.89 3.04
CA LEU A 223 -30.24 -10.32 4.13
C LEU A 223 -28.82 -10.91 4.22
N GLU A 224 -28.66 -12.21 3.95
CA GLU A 224 -27.34 -12.86 3.86
C GLU A 224 -26.55 -12.36 2.65
N GLN A 225 -27.19 -12.10 1.51
CA GLN A 225 -26.58 -11.51 0.31
C GLN A 225 -26.17 -10.04 0.54
N GLU A 226 -27.02 -9.23 1.16
CA GLU A 226 -26.76 -7.83 1.51
C GLU A 226 -25.56 -7.72 2.48
N SER A 227 -25.56 -8.55 3.53
CA SER A 227 -24.47 -8.66 4.50
C SER A 227 -23.15 -9.10 3.85
N MET A 228 -23.19 -10.14 3.01
CA MET A 228 -22.01 -10.63 2.28
C MET A 228 -21.47 -9.59 1.29
N SER A 229 -22.34 -8.82 0.63
CA SER A 229 -21.94 -7.73 -0.27
C SER A 229 -21.24 -6.60 0.48
N ALA A 230 -21.76 -6.21 1.65
CA ALA A 230 -21.12 -5.22 2.52
C ALA A 230 -19.74 -5.68 3.02
N ALA A 231 -19.62 -6.94 3.47
CA ALA A 231 -18.35 -7.52 3.90
C ALA A 231 -17.32 -7.64 2.75
N LEU A 232 -17.78 -7.91 1.52
CA LEU A 232 -16.93 -7.94 0.33
C LEU A 232 -16.42 -6.54 -0.03
N GLN A 233 -17.27 -5.51 0.06
CA GLN A 233 -16.82 -4.13 -0.12
C GLN A 233 -15.80 -3.72 0.95
N GLU A 234 -16.05 -4.02 2.23
CA GLU A 234 -15.11 -3.70 3.31
C GLU A 234 -13.75 -4.42 3.13
N ALA A 235 -13.76 -5.64 2.59
CA ALA A 235 -12.54 -6.39 2.25
C ALA A 235 -11.78 -5.75 1.07
N ASN A 236 -12.48 -5.30 0.03
CA ASN A 236 -11.87 -4.57 -1.09
C ASN A 236 -11.27 -3.24 -0.62
N ASP A 237 -11.97 -2.48 0.22
CA ASP A 237 -11.50 -1.20 0.76
C ASP A 237 -10.25 -1.38 1.63
N LYS A 238 -10.11 -2.53 2.32
CA LYS A 238 -8.90 -2.89 3.07
C LYS A 238 -7.76 -3.31 2.13
N LEU A 239 -8.05 -4.06 1.08
CA LEU A 239 -7.07 -4.49 0.08
C LEU A 239 -6.49 -3.31 -0.70
N ALA A 240 -7.31 -2.32 -1.06
CA ALA A 240 -6.86 -1.08 -1.68
C ALA A 240 -5.85 -0.33 -0.79
N ARG A 241 -6.22 -0.06 0.47
CA ARG A 241 -5.33 0.59 1.46
C ARG A 241 -4.01 -0.16 1.67
N ALA A 242 -4.06 -1.49 1.74
CA ALA A 242 -2.85 -2.31 1.85
C ALA A 242 -1.98 -2.25 0.57
N SER A 243 -2.59 -2.11 -0.62
CA SER A 243 -1.86 -1.90 -1.87
C SER A 243 -1.19 -0.53 -1.92
N ASP A 244 -1.86 0.52 -1.42
CA ASP A 244 -1.29 1.87 -1.32
C ASP A 244 -0.12 1.91 -0.33
N GLU A 245 -0.27 1.25 0.83
CA GLU A 245 0.80 1.09 1.83
C GLU A 245 2.00 0.30 1.30
N ILE A 246 1.78 -0.75 0.50
CA ILE A 246 2.86 -1.46 -0.19
C ILE A 246 3.58 -0.54 -1.19
N ALA A 247 2.85 0.33 -1.90
CA ALA A 247 3.45 1.26 -2.85
C ALA A 247 4.31 2.35 -2.15
N THR A 248 3.85 2.90 -1.02
CA THR A 248 4.66 3.85 -0.24
C THR A 248 5.91 3.19 0.34
N LEU A 249 5.78 2.00 0.95
CA LEU A 249 6.92 1.24 1.49
C LEU A 249 7.94 0.85 0.41
N GLN A 250 7.50 0.56 -0.83
CA GLN A 250 8.41 0.33 -1.96
C GLN A 250 9.16 1.61 -2.38
N SER A 251 8.49 2.76 -2.38
CA SER A 251 9.11 4.06 -2.65
C SER A 251 10.16 4.42 -1.59
N ASP A 252 9.82 4.25 -0.31
CA ASP A 252 10.73 4.52 0.81
C ASP A 252 11.94 3.59 0.82
N LEU A 253 11.73 2.30 0.51
CA LEU A 253 12.83 1.33 0.36
C LEU A 253 13.76 1.69 -0.79
N ALA A 254 13.22 2.14 -1.93
CA ALA A 254 14.04 2.63 -3.05
C ALA A 254 14.85 3.88 -2.69
N ALA A 255 14.24 4.84 -1.98
CA ALA A 255 14.92 6.03 -1.49
C ALA A 255 16.04 5.68 -0.48
N LYS A 256 15.80 4.74 0.45
CA LYS A 256 16.80 4.27 1.40
C LYS A 256 17.93 3.47 0.74
N ALA A 257 17.64 2.69 -0.31
CA ALA A 257 18.65 2.02 -1.11
C ALA A 257 19.56 3.02 -1.85
N ALA A 258 19.01 4.12 -2.37
CA ALA A 258 19.79 5.20 -2.99
C ALA A 258 20.71 5.90 -1.97
N GLN A 259 20.17 6.27 -0.79
CA GLN A 259 20.96 6.87 0.30
C GLN A 259 22.10 5.95 0.78
N LEU A 260 21.87 4.64 0.85
CA LEU A 260 22.91 3.67 1.21
C LEU A 260 23.98 3.54 0.11
N GLY A 261 23.60 3.64 -1.16
CA GLY A 261 24.54 3.70 -2.29
C GLY A 261 25.46 4.92 -2.23
N GLU A 262 24.92 6.09 -1.93
CA GLU A 262 25.67 7.35 -1.76
C GLU A 262 26.59 7.32 -0.52
N ALA A 263 26.11 6.79 0.61
CA ALA A 263 26.91 6.57 1.81
C ALA A 263 28.08 5.59 1.56
N SER A 264 27.86 4.54 0.75
CA SER A 264 28.91 3.60 0.34
C SER A 264 29.95 4.26 -0.59
N ALA A 265 29.49 5.02 -1.59
CA ALA A 265 30.37 5.75 -2.50
C ALA A 265 31.25 6.77 -1.77
N THR A 266 30.67 7.56 -0.86
CA THR A 266 31.41 8.53 -0.04
C THR A 266 32.41 7.86 0.90
N LEU A 267 32.05 6.72 1.51
CA LEU A 267 32.98 5.94 2.34
C LEU A 267 34.19 5.43 1.54
N THR A 268 33.97 4.83 0.35
CA THR A 268 35.08 4.36 -0.50
C THR A 268 35.98 5.51 -1.01
N ALA A 269 35.44 6.71 -1.20
CA ALA A 269 36.23 7.90 -1.50
C ALA A 269 37.12 8.32 -0.30
N ARG A 270 36.60 8.25 0.93
CA ARG A 270 37.38 8.54 2.15
C ARG A 270 38.44 7.48 2.44
N ASP A 271 38.16 6.20 2.21
CA ASP A 271 39.18 5.14 2.30
C ASP A 271 40.34 5.39 1.31
N SER A 272 40.02 5.83 0.10
CA SER A 272 41.00 6.18 -0.93
C SER A 272 41.85 7.41 -0.54
N GLU A 273 41.22 8.42 0.09
CA GLU A 273 41.90 9.59 0.65
C GLU A 273 42.84 9.19 1.80
N VAL A 274 42.37 8.36 2.74
CA VAL A 274 43.17 7.84 3.87
C VAL A 274 44.37 7.04 3.39
N GLN A 275 44.20 6.16 2.38
CA GLN A 275 45.33 5.44 1.78
C GLN A 275 46.35 6.38 1.12
N SER A 276 45.89 7.44 0.46
CA SER A 276 46.75 8.48 -0.12
C SER A 276 47.54 9.24 0.96
N LEU A 277 46.90 9.59 2.07
CA LEU A 277 47.54 10.26 3.22
C LEU A 277 48.56 9.35 3.91
N LEU A 278 48.23 8.08 4.15
CA LEU A 278 49.18 7.09 4.70
C LEU A 278 50.41 6.91 3.80
N GLN A 279 50.24 6.93 2.47
CA GLN A 279 51.37 6.86 1.54
C GLN A 279 52.24 8.14 1.56
N LYS A 280 51.66 9.32 1.87
CA LYS A 280 52.43 10.56 2.07
C LYS A 280 53.21 10.52 3.38
N ILE A 281 52.58 10.09 4.47
CA ILE A 281 53.21 9.94 5.79
C ILE A 281 54.42 8.99 5.70
N GLY A 282 54.26 7.80 5.12
CA GLY A 282 55.39 6.86 4.96
C GLY A 282 56.57 7.41 4.14
N LYS A 283 56.33 8.32 3.18
CA LYS A 283 57.41 9.02 2.45
C LYS A 283 58.09 10.07 3.34
N GLN A 284 57.35 10.75 4.20
CA GLN A 284 57.90 11.69 5.18
C GLN A 284 58.70 10.97 6.27
N ASP A 285 58.22 9.83 6.77
CA ASP A 285 58.95 8.98 7.73
C ASP A 285 60.30 8.51 7.17
N HIS A 286 60.33 8.08 5.90
CA HIS A 286 61.59 7.75 5.22
C HIS A 286 62.53 8.96 5.09
N TYR A 287 62.03 10.11 4.66
CA TYR A 287 62.82 11.34 4.56
C TYR A 287 63.36 11.82 5.92
N ILE A 288 62.59 11.66 7.00
CA ILE A 288 63.04 11.93 8.37
C ILE A 288 64.14 10.93 8.79
N ALA A 289 64.00 9.65 8.45
CA ALA A 289 65.02 8.64 8.74
C ALA A 289 66.34 8.89 7.99
N ASP A 290 66.27 9.36 6.74
CA ASP A 290 67.44 9.77 5.94
C ASP A 290 68.11 11.02 6.57
N LEU A 291 67.34 12.06 6.90
CA LEU A 291 67.86 13.25 7.61
C LEU A 291 68.47 12.89 8.99
N GLU A 292 67.89 11.93 9.71
CA GLU A 292 68.46 11.41 10.94
C GLU A 292 69.78 10.67 10.71
N ALA A 293 69.96 10.00 9.57
CA ALA A 293 71.20 9.33 9.20
C ALA A 293 72.28 10.35 8.79
N ASP A 294 71.93 11.37 8.01
CA ASP A 294 72.81 12.48 7.65
C ASP A 294 73.25 13.26 8.90
N TYR A 295 72.33 13.57 9.82
CA TYR A 295 72.67 14.22 11.09
C TYR A 295 73.60 13.37 11.96
N LYS A 296 73.42 12.03 11.99
CA LYS A 296 74.32 11.11 12.69
C LYS A 296 75.69 11.03 12.02
N THR A 297 75.77 11.00 10.69
CA THR A 297 77.07 10.95 9.98
C THR A 297 77.85 12.25 10.14
N LEU A 298 77.21 13.41 9.95
CA LEU A 298 77.79 14.74 10.22
C LEU A 298 78.17 14.92 11.71
N GLY A 299 77.36 14.37 12.63
CA GLY A 299 77.62 14.35 14.07
C GLY A 299 78.71 13.37 14.52
N THR A 300 79.20 12.49 13.64
CA THR A 300 80.32 11.59 13.97
C THR A 300 81.59 12.42 14.18
N PRO A 301 82.37 12.23 15.26
CA PRO A 301 83.47 13.12 15.64
C PRO A 301 84.72 13.11 14.73
N GLY A 302 84.61 12.70 13.46
CA GLY A 302 85.69 12.81 12.47
C GLY A 302 86.13 14.27 12.27
N LEU A 303 85.17 15.20 12.14
CA LEU A 303 85.45 16.64 12.08
C LEU A 303 86.10 17.17 13.37
N ALA A 304 85.63 16.72 14.54
CA ALA A 304 86.21 17.08 15.84
C ALA A 304 87.65 16.58 16.02
N HIS A 305 87.99 15.40 15.46
CA HIS A 305 89.35 14.86 15.50
C HIS A 305 90.30 15.63 14.58
N VAL A 306 89.84 16.00 13.37
CA VAL A 306 90.61 16.89 12.46
C VAL A 306 90.85 18.25 13.10
N GLN A 307 89.83 18.86 13.73
CA GLN A 307 90.00 20.12 14.44
C GLN A 307 90.96 19.99 15.64
N THR A 308 90.84 18.93 16.45
CA THR A 308 91.77 18.69 17.58
C THR A 308 93.22 18.54 17.10
N SER A 309 93.44 17.84 15.99
CA SER A 309 94.78 17.67 15.37
C SER A 309 95.34 19.01 14.85
N ALA A 310 94.53 19.77 14.11
CA ALA A 310 94.93 21.09 13.61
C ALA A 310 95.20 22.09 14.75
N VAL A 311 94.39 22.07 15.82
CA VAL A 311 94.61 22.87 17.03
C VAL A 311 95.90 22.46 17.72
N GLN A 312 96.22 21.16 17.87
CA GLN A 312 97.51 20.74 18.43
C GLN A 312 98.71 21.20 17.58
N GLN A 313 98.62 21.14 16.24
CA GLN A 313 99.68 21.63 15.36
C GLN A 313 99.86 23.16 15.49
N LEU A 314 98.77 23.92 15.50
CA LEU A 314 98.79 25.37 15.75
C LEU A 314 99.32 25.69 17.15
N GLN A 315 98.99 24.91 18.17
CA GLN A 315 99.46 25.10 19.54
C GLN A 315 100.96 24.80 19.69
N GLN A 316 101.50 23.80 18.97
CA GLN A 316 102.95 23.60 18.83
C GLN A 316 103.64 24.67 17.98
N GLN A 317 102.94 25.27 17.02
CA GLN A 317 103.47 26.38 16.22
C GLN A 317 103.51 27.67 17.03
N VAL A 318 102.48 27.95 17.83
CA VAL A 318 102.44 29.04 18.83
C VAL A 318 103.48 28.80 19.92
N GLY A 319 103.68 27.56 20.39
CA GLY A 319 104.78 27.22 21.31
C GLY A 319 106.15 27.63 20.74
N ARG A 320 106.49 27.14 19.54
CA ARG A 320 107.73 27.52 18.83
C ARG A 320 107.82 29.02 18.54
N LYS A 321 106.71 29.68 18.20
CA LYS A 321 106.69 31.14 17.99
C LYS A 321 106.83 31.92 19.30
N ASN A 322 106.38 31.40 20.43
CA ASN A 322 106.62 31.99 21.74
C ASN A 322 108.05 31.73 22.23
N GLU A 323 108.70 30.62 21.83
CA GLU A 323 110.13 30.37 22.07
C GLU A 323 111.00 31.31 21.20
N GLU A 324 110.68 31.47 19.92
CA GLU A 324 111.29 32.49 19.04
C GLU A 324 111.06 33.90 19.59
N LEU A 325 109.84 34.22 20.05
CA LEU A 325 109.49 35.53 20.61
C LEU A 325 110.15 35.75 21.97
N ALA A 326 110.35 34.73 22.80
CA ALA A 326 111.13 34.82 24.04
C ALA A 326 112.62 35.02 23.76
N ALA A 327 113.17 34.39 22.71
CA ALA A 327 114.54 34.63 22.25
C ALA A 327 114.70 36.04 21.65
N LEU A 328 113.72 36.51 20.88
CA LEU A 328 113.64 37.87 20.38
C LEU A 328 113.41 38.88 21.50
N GLU A 329 112.64 38.56 22.54
CA GLU A 329 112.52 39.38 23.76
C GLU A 329 113.83 39.44 24.53
N LEU A 330 114.58 38.34 24.62
CA LEU A 330 115.90 38.34 25.26
C LEU A 330 116.89 39.17 24.43
N ARG A 331 116.78 39.13 23.10
CA ARG A 331 117.53 39.99 22.17
C ARG A 331 117.08 41.46 22.25
N ILE A 332 115.79 41.73 22.39
CA ILE A 332 115.23 43.06 22.64
C ILE A 332 115.72 43.55 24.00
N LYS A 333 115.73 42.73 25.06
CA LYS A 333 116.31 43.06 26.37
C LYS A 333 117.84 43.22 26.34
N GLN A 334 118.53 42.84 25.26
CA GLN A 334 119.92 43.24 25.00
C GLN A 334 119.94 44.63 24.32
N LEU A 335 119.18 44.80 23.23
CA LEU A 335 119.01 46.08 22.51
C LEU A 335 118.40 47.19 23.38
N GLU A 336 117.65 46.85 24.43
CA GLU A 336 117.06 47.76 25.42
C GLU A 336 118.04 48.14 26.52
N ARG A 337 119.05 47.29 26.82
CA ARG A 337 120.19 47.72 27.63
C ARG A 337 121.09 48.69 26.83
N GLU A 338 121.14 48.55 25.51
CA GLU A 338 121.79 49.51 24.61
C GLU A 338 120.94 50.80 24.48
N LYS A 339 119.61 50.69 24.34
CA LYS A 339 118.65 51.81 24.23
C LYS A 339 118.37 52.52 25.57
N ALA A 340 118.68 51.90 26.72
CA ALA A 340 118.59 52.55 28.03
C ALA A 340 119.63 53.67 28.25
N LEU A 341 120.55 53.87 27.30
CA LEU A 341 121.39 55.07 27.19
C LEU A 341 120.71 56.24 26.45
N THR A 342 119.48 56.09 25.94
CA THR A 342 118.75 57.11 25.16
C THR A 342 117.27 57.26 25.57
N ASP A 343 117.08 57.76 26.79
CA ASP A 343 115.96 58.59 27.29
C ASP A 343 114.51 58.44 26.77
N THR A 344 113.67 57.90 27.67
CA THR A 344 112.36 58.44 28.11
C THR A 344 111.04 58.26 27.33
N ARG A 345 110.00 58.13 28.18
CA ARG A 345 108.58 58.54 28.07
C ARG A 345 107.55 57.60 27.42
N ILE A 346 106.30 57.78 27.88
CA ILE A 346 105.20 56.82 27.99
C ILE A 346 103.83 57.60 27.92
N PRO A 347 102.65 56.93 28.02
CA PRO A 347 101.66 56.53 26.99
C PRO A 347 100.53 57.61 26.84
N PRO A 348 99.18 57.37 26.79
CA PRO A 348 98.29 56.24 26.40
C PRO A 348 97.27 56.69 25.28
N THR A 349 95.94 56.40 25.15
CA THR A 349 94.86 55.71 25.92
C THR A 349 93.60 55.46 25.03
N ILE A 350 92.87 54.34 25.22
CA ILE A 350 91.37 54.16 25.14
C ILE A 350 90.59 54.40 23.81
N GLY A 351 89.45 53.69 23.66
CA GLY A 351 88.31 54.01 22.76
C GLY A 351 88.10 53.00 21.61
N ASP A 352 87.21 52.02 21.59
CA ASP A 352 85.99 51.64 22.36
C ASP A 352 84.64 52.07 21.74
N ASP A 353 83.66 51.16 21.88
CA ASP A 353 82.19 51.27 21.76
C ASP A 353 81.44 51.33 20.38
N ASN A 354 80.27 50.63 20.39
CA ASN A 354 79.05 50.68 19.55
C ASN A 354 79.08 50.52 18.00
N GLY A 355 78.01 50.02 17.36
CA GLY A 355 76.73 49.52 17.92
C GLY A 355 75.81 48.84 16.87
N ASP A 356 74.97 47.92 17.32
CA ASP A 356 73.98 47.18 16.50
C ASP A 356 72.68 47.98 16.31
N ALA A 357 72.04 47.83 15.15
CA ALA A 357 70.78 48.49 14.80
C ALA A 357 69.89 47.68 13.84
N THR A 358 69.95 46.34 13.86
CA THR A 358 68.95 45.52 13.13
C THR A 358 67.62 45.44 13.89
N LEU A 359 66.65 46.25 13.45
CA LEU A 359 65.27 46.27 13.97
C LEU A 359 64.63 44.87 13.94
N ARG A 360 64.40 44.29 15.12
CA ARG A 360 63.52 43.12 15.27
C ARG A 360 62.06 43.56 15.32
N LEU A 361 61.18 42.77 14.71
CA LEU A 361 59.73 42.95 14.76
C LEU A 361 59.23 43.01 16.21
N SER A 362 58.16 43.78 16.44
CA SER A 362 57.57 43.91 17.77
C SER A 362 56.72 42.68 18.10
N LEU A 363 56.67 42.30 19.38
CA LEU A 363 55.85 41.16 19.81
C LEU A 363 54.35 41.39 19.52
N THR A 364 53.94 42.65 19.52
CA THR A 364 52.60 43.13 19.15
C THR A 364 52.19 42.84 17.70
N ASP A 365 53.13 42.78 16.75
CA ASP A 365 52.82 42.47 15.34
C ASP A 365 52.38 41.00 15.19
N LEU A 366 53.01 40.10 15.95
CA LEU A 366 52.71 38.67 15.96
C LEU A 366 51.42 38.36 16.73
N ASP A 367 51.18 39.06 17.83
CA ASP A 367 49.99 38.89 18.67
C ASP A 367 48.70 39.37 17.98
N GLN A 368 48.79 40.44 17.18
CA GLN A 368 47.69 40.89 16.31
C GLN A 368 47.35 39.85 15.23
N LEU A 369 48.36 39.27 14.57
CA LEU A 369 48.17 38.18 13.59
C LEU A 369 47.49 36.96 14.22
N TYR A 370 47.93 36.53 15.41
CA TYR A 370 47.33 35.42 16.14
C TYR A 370 45.87 35.70 16.54
N THR A 371 45.59 36.92 17.03
CA THR A 371 44.24 37.37 17.42
C THR A 371 43.30 37.59 16.21
N GLN A 372 43.84 37.75 15.00
CA GLN A 372 43.05 37.72 13.76
C GLN A 372 42.76 36.28 13.32
N ALA A 373 43.77 35.38 13.37
CA ALA A 373 43.61 33.97 12.99
C ALA A 373 42.50 33.27 13.80
N LEU A 374 42.50 33.43 15.13
CA LEU A 374 41.46 32.87 16.01
C LEU A 374 40.06 33.39 15.69
N ARG A 375 39.92 34.66 15.26
CA ARG A 375 38.62 35.22 14.85
C ARG A 375 38.13 34.68 13.52
N VAL A 376 39.04 34.37 12.58
CA VAL A 376 38.68 33.69 11.33
C VAL A 376 38.28 32.24 11.58
N GLU A 377 39.01 31.52 12.43
CA GLU A 377 38.68 30.14 12.83
C GLU A 377 37.29 30.06 13.49
N HIS A 378 36.99 30.95 14.44
CA HIS A 378 35.69 31.00 15.09
C HIS A 378 34.55 31.32 14.11
N LYS A 379 34.72 32.33 13.24
CA LYS A 379 33.70 32.68 12.22
C LYS A 379 33.48 31.54 11.22
N ALA A 380 34.53 30.84 10.78
CA ALA A 380 34.41 29.67 9.93
C ALA A 380 33.65 28.51 10.62
N GLN A 381 33.88 28.31 11.91
CA GLN A 381 33.20 27.29 12.69
C GLN A 381 31.70 27.59 12.88
N VAL A 382 31.33 28.85 13.16
CA VAL A 382 29.92 29.29 13.21
C VAL A 382 29.24 29.13 11.85
N ILE A 383 29.89 29.47 10.74
CA ILE A 383 29.36 29.25 9.39
C ILE A 383 29.13 27.76 9.10
N ALA A 384 30.07 26.88 9.50
CA ALA A 384 29.88 25.44 9.37
C ALA A 384 28.70 24.91 10.19
N SER A 385 28.49 25.42 11.42
CA SER A 385 27.31 25.12 12.24
C SER A 385 26.02 25.66 11.62
N MET A 386 26.03 26.85 11.01
CA MET A 386 24.87 27.38 10.28
C MET A 386 24.46 26.47 9.12
N VAL A 387 25.42 26.03 8.29
CA VAL A 387 25.16 25.11 7.18
C VAL A 387 24.58 23.79 7.69
N ALA A 388 25.20 23.16 8.70
CA ALA A 388 24.67 21.92 9.28
C ALA A 388 23.26 22.09 9.88
N SER A 389 23.00 23.19 10.58
CA SER A 389 21.68 23.48 11.16
C SER A 389 20.61 23.75 10.10
N PHE A 390 20.99 24.19 8.89
CA PHE A 390 20.05 24.49 7.82
C PHE A 390 19.45 23.21 7.21
N ASP A 391 20.24 22.14 7.10
CA ASP A 391 19.78 20.83 6.63
C ASP A 391 18.81 20.16 7.64
N ASP A 392 19.00 20.41 8.94
CA ASP A 392 18.11 19.95 10.03
C ASP A 392 16.93 20.91 10.32
N GLY A 393 16.86 22.08 9.67
CA GLY A 393 15.77 23.07 9.84
C GLY A 393 15.83 23.88 11.15
N GLY A 394 17.02 24.08 11.72
CA GLY A 394 17.25 24.81 12.98
C GLY A 394 17.10 26.33 12.91
N ASP A 395 17.14 26.98 14.09
CA ASP A 395 17.00 28.43 14.23
C ASP A 395 18.27 29.19 13.79
N LEU A 396 18.28 29.55 12.50
CA LEU A 396 19.37 30.27 11.84
C LEU A 396 19.59 31.69 12.41
N ASN A 397 18.58 32.32 13.02
CA ASN A 397 18.72 33.66 13.62
C ASN A 397 19.58 33.62 14.88
N ALA A 398 19.47 32.57 15.69
CA ALA A 398 20.29 32.41 16.90
C ALA A 398 21.78 32.33 16.56
N LEU A 399 22.15 31.64 15.47
CA LEU A 399 23.54 31.50 15.02
C LEU A 399 24.07 32.78 14.35
N LEU A 400 23.23 33.54 13.65
CA LEU A 400 23.59 34.87 13.14
C LEU A 400 24.00 35.84 14.27
N HIS A 401 23.32 35.78 15.42
CA HIS A 401 23.66 36.59 16.59
C HIS A 401 24.95 36.13 17.33
N THR A 402 25.53 34.97 16.99
CA THR A 402 26.85 34.55 17.51
C THR A 402 28.05 35.03 16.66
N LEU A 403 27.81 35.81 15.60
CA LEU A 403 28.87 36.50 14.87
C LEU A 403 29.06 37.91 15.47
N ASP A 404 30.26 38.20 16.00
CA ASP A 404 30.65 39.51 16.58
C ASP A 404 30.78 40.62 15.51
N ASP A 405 29.67 40.99 14.85
CA ASP A 405 29.52 42.21 14.03
C ASP A 405 28.07 42.72 14.11
N PRO A 406 27.82 44.01 14.40
CA PRO A 406 26.48 44.55 14.63
C PRO A 406 25.72 44.81 13.31
N VAL A 407 25.27 43.75 12.65
CA VAL A 407 24.38 43.86 11.48
C VAL A 407 22.93 43.92 11.95
N GLU A 408 22.36 45.14 12.01
CA GLU A 408 20.93 45.36 12.27
C GLU A 408 20.08 44.65 11.20
N SER A 409 19.62 43.44 11.54
CA SER A 409 18.96 42.52 10.61
C SER A 409 17.46 42.49 10.88
N PRO A 410 16.60 42.91 9.93
CA PRO A 410 15.15 42.79 10.10
C PRO A 410 14.73 41.31 10.10
N MET A 411 13.58 41.01 10.74
CA MET A 411 13.05 39.64 10.78
C MET A 411 12.87 39.07 9.37
N LEU A 412 13.47 37.90 9.13
CA LEU A 412 13.40 37.17 7.86
C LEU A 412 11.96 36.79 7.53
N THR A 413 11.36 37.48 6.55
CA THR A 413 9.98 37.24 6.11
C THR A 413 9.83 36.06 5.15
N SER A 414 10.89 35.62 4.49
CA SER A 414 10.83 34.49 3.57
C SER A 414 12.16 33.73 3.40
N ILE A 415 12.05 32.44 3.06
CA ILE A 415 13.16 31.55 2.76
C ILE A 415 14.08 32.07 1.62
N PRO A 416 13.58 32.59 0.47
CA PRO A 416 14.46 33.15 -0.56
C PRO A 416 15.22 34.40 -0.11
N GLU A 417 14.63 35.28 0.72
CA GLU A 417 15.33 36.44 1.29
C GLU A 417 16.49 35.98 2.20
N GLY A 418 16.24 35.01 3.09
CA GLY A 418 17.28 34.42 3.93
C GLY A 418 18.42 33.78 3.12
N LYS A 419 18.11 33.08 2.02
CA LYS A 419 19.13 32.54 1.10
C LYS A 419 19.97 33.64 0.45
N GLN A 420 19.35 34.74 0.01
CA GLN A 420 20.06 35.85 -0.63
C GLN A 420 20.94 36.62 0.38
N GLN A 421 20.46 36.82 1.62
CA GLN A 421 21.22 37.49 2.68
C GLN A 421 22.39 36.63 3.18
N LEU A 422 22.21 35.32 3.31
CA LEU A 422 23.29 34.39 3.66
C LEU A 422 24.36 34.32 2.55
N LEU A 423 23.95 34.27 1.28
CA LEU A 423 24.89 34.33 0.14
C LEU A 423 25.70 35.64 0.13
N MET A 424 25.05 36.78 0.40
CA MET A 424 25.70 38.09 0.52
C MET A 424 26.72 38.15 1.67
N SER A 425 26.38 37.61 2.84
CA SER A 425 27.29 37.53 3.99
C SER A 425 28.50 36.64 3.69
N LEU A 426 28.29 35.49 3.05
CA LEU A 426 29.35 34.55 2.68
C LEU A 426 30.30 35.16 1.63
N LEU A 427 29.77 35.90 0.64
CA LEU A 427 30.60 36.65 -0.32
C LEU A 427 31.40 37.80 0.33
N ALA A 428 30.85 38.47 1.35
CA ALA A 428 31.58 39.49 2.11
C ALA A 428 32.72 38.87 2.96
N ALA A 429 32.47 37.71 3.58
CA ALA A 429 33.49 36.95 4.28
C ALA A 429 34.60 36.44 3.35
N GLN A 430 34.24 35.93 2.16
CA GLN A 430 35.17 35.52 1.11
C GLN A 430 36.12 36.67 0.71
N SER A 431 35.55 37.83 0.36
CA SER A 431 36.32 39.04 0.02
C SER A 431 37.26 39.49 1.16
N THR A 432 36.82 39.36 2.42
CA THR A 432 37.66 39.69 3.58
C THR A 432 38.85 38.73 3.70
N LEU A 433 38.63 37.44 3.45
CA LEU A 433 39.66 36.40 3.49
C LEU A 433 40.66 36.53 2.35
N ASP A 434 40.20 36.90 1.15
CA ASP A 434 41.06 37.17 -0.01
C ASP A 434 41.98 38.38 0.26
N ASN A 435 41.44 39.49 0.79
CA ASN A 435 42.23 40.66 1.21
C ASN A 435 43.27 40.32 2.31
N MET A 436 42.92 39.43 3.24
CA MET A 436 43.87 38.93 4.24
C MET A 436 44.98 38.07 3.62
N SER A 437 44.64 37.21 2.65
CA SER A 437 45.60 36.38 1.91
C SER A 437 46.63 37.24 1.18
N ASP A 438 46.18 38.26 0.44
CA ASP A 438 47.05 39.22 -0.26
C ASP A 438 47.93 40.02 0.71
N THR A 439 47.38 40.44 1.85
CA THR A 439 48.13 41.14 2.90
C THR A 439 49.22 40.25 3.50
N PHE A 440 48.92 38.97 3.74
CA PHE A 440 49.87 37.99 4.26
C PHE A 440 50.97 37.69 3.22
N ALA A 441 50.60 37.44 1.96
CA ALA A 441 51.52 37.21 0.86
C ALA A 441 52.46 38.41 0.62
N CYS A 442 51.93 39.64 0.65
CA CYS A 442 52.73 40.87 0.52
C CYS A 442 53.72 41.04 1.69
N THR A 443 53.30 40.70 2.92
CA THR A 443 54.14 40.76 4.12
C THR A 443 55.22 39.67 4.11
N TYR A 444 54.88 38.46 3.66
CA TYR A 444 55.82 37.36 3.47
C TYR A 444 56.87 37.67 2.40
N ALA A 445 56.45 38.20 1.25
CA ALA A 445 57.33 38.62 0.15
C ALA A 445 58.33 39.71 0.58
N LYS A 446 57.87 40.72 1.35
CA LYS A 446 58.75 41.75 1.93
C LYS A 446 59.82 41.14 2.85
N ASN A 447 59.44 40.16 3.68
CA ASN A 447 60.38 39.49 4.59
C ASN A 447 61.36 38.55 3.86
N LEU A 448 60.96 37.87 2.77
CA LEU A 448 61.92 37.15 1.92
C LEU A 448 62.89 38.12 1.25
N GLY A 449 62.40 39.19 0.64
CA GLY A 449 63.23 40.21 -0.01
C GLY A 449 64.26 40.82 0.93
N ALA A 450 63.88 41.15 2.16
CA ALA A 450 64.78 41.65 3.20
C ALA A 450 65.86 40.64 3.63
N ARG A 451 65.58 39.33 3.58
CA ARG A 451 66.57 38.29 3.92
C ARG A 451 67.49 37.96 2.74
N CYS A 452 66.99 37.99 1.50
CA CYS A 452 67.81 37.86 0.29
C CYS A 452 68.70 39.08 0.00
N ALA A 453 68.48 40.21 0.70
CA ALA A 453 69.35 41.39 0.67
C ALA A 453 70.38 41.45 1.82
N MET A 454 70.46 40.39 2.65
CA MET A 454 71.45 40.24 3.73
C MET A 454 72.27 38.94 3.59
N GLN A 455 72.48 38.50 2.35
CA GLN A 455 73.46 37.50 1.91
C GLN A 455 74.25 38.05 0.72
#